data_AF-A0A136Q3A4-F1
#
_entry.id   AF-A0A136Q3A4-F1
#
_cell.length_a   1.000
_cell.length_b   1.000
_cell.length_c   1.000
_cell.angle_alpha   90.00
_cell.angle_beta   90.00
_cell.angle_gamma   90.00
#
_symmetry.space_group_name_H-M   'P 1'
#
loop_
_entity.id
_entity.type
_entity.pdbx_description
1 polymer ?
#
loop_
_entity_poly.entity_id
_entity_poly.type
_entity_poly.pdbx_seq_one_letter_code
_entity_poly.pdbx_strand_id
1 'polypeptide(L)'
;MLKEVIIYCDGACSGNPGPGGWACVLEYRGNRKEISGFAADTTNNRMELTAALQGLLALKERCSVKVHTDSAYIHNAFEKGWIIAWQNNGWKTAAKKPVENQDLWKQLLNASKNHVVKWYKVKGHADDELNNLCDKLARGQIKKNIVD
;
A
#
# COMPACT_ATOMS: atom_id res chain seq x y z
N MET A 1 23.82 9.08 7.69
CA MET A 1 22.94 8.99 6.51
C MET A 1 21.81 8.02 6.81
N LEU A 2 20.58 8.28 6.34
CA LEU A 2 19.46 7.37 6.54
C LEU A 2 19.64 6.07 5.73
N LYS A 3 19.13 4.95 6.25
CA LYS A 3 19.07 3.70 5.49
C LYS A 3 18.07 3.87 4.33
N GLU A 4 18.48 3.52 3.12
CA GLU A 4 17.59 3.49 1.95
C GLU A 4 16.93 2.12 1.86
N VAL A 5 15.59 2.08 1.96
CA VAL A 5 14.78 0.86 1.84
C VAL A 5 13.85 1.03 0.65
N ILE A 6 13.75 -0.01 -0.17
CA ILE A 6 12.77 -0.08 -1.26
C ILE A 6 11.62 -0.96 -0.79
N ILE A 7 10.39 -0.51 -1.01
CA ILE A 7 9.18 -1.27 -0.69
C ILE A 7 8.36 -1.38 -1.96
N TYR A 8 8.06 -2.60 -2.38
CA TYR A 8 7.04 -2.89 -3.37
C TYR A 8 5.79 -3.34 -2.66
N CYS A 9 4.61 -2.87 -3.08
CA CYS A 9 3.37 -3.26 -2.44
C CYS A 9 2.20 -3.35 -3.41
N ASP A 10 1.34 -4.35 -3.18
CA ASP A 10 0.15 -4.61 -3.98
C ASP A 10 -0.98 -5.24 -3.13
N GLY A 11 -2.21 -5.11 -3.60
CA GLY A 11 -3.41 -5.67 -3.01
C GLY A 11 -4.33 -6.27 -4.07
N ALA A 12 -4.94 -7.40 -3.72
CA ALA A 12 -5.88 -8.11 -4.58
C ALA A 12 -7.17 -8.40 -3.81
N CYS A 13 -8.30 -8.51 -4.52
CA CYS A 13 -9.57 -9.01 -3.97
C CYS A 13 -10.28 -9.96 -4.95
N SER A 14 -10.99 -10.94 -4.41
CA SER A 14 -11.92 -11.80 -5.13
C SER A 14 -13.35 -11.29 -4.90
N GLY A 15 -13.81 -10.41 -5.79
CA GLY A 15 -14.99 -9.57 -5.55
C GLY A 15 -14.62 -8.22 -4.93
N ASN A 16 -15.49 -7.21 -5.05
CA ASN A 16 -15.21 -5.86 -4.55
C ASN A 16 -16.51 -5.14 -4.10
N PRO A 17 -16.96 -5.34 -2.85
CA PRO A 17 -16.22 -5.96 -1.75
C PRO A 17 -16.18 -7.49 -1.83
N GLY A 18 -15.21 -8.09 -1.13
CA GLY A 18 -15.03 -9.52 -1.01
C GLY A 18 -13.72 -9.88 -0.29
N PRO A 19 -13.39 -11.18 -0.23
CA PRO A 19 -12.13 -11.63 0.34
C PRO A 19 -10.92 -11.04 -0.38
N GLY A 20 -10.00 -10.47 0.39
CA GLY A 20 -8.83 -9.76 -0.12
C GLY A 20 -7.54 -10.19 0.54
N GLY A 21 -6.46 -9.98 -0.20
CA GLY A 21 -5.09 -10.18 0.27
C GLY A 21 -4.26 -8.96 -0.05
N TRP A 22 -3.25 -8.73 0.79
CA TRP A 22 -2.28 -7.66 0.60
C TRP A 22 -0.88 -8.24 0.75
N ALA A 23 0.10 -7.65 0.07
CA ALA A 23 1.49 -8.04 0.22
C ALA A 23 2.43 -6.87 -0.04
N CYS A 24 3.56 -6.87 0.67
CA CYS A 24 4.67 -6.02 0.30
C CYS A 24 6.02 -6.72 0.49
N VAL A 25 6.96 -6.34 -0.36
CA VAL A 25 8.33 -6.83 -0.37
C VAL A 25 9.25 -5.65 -0.04
N LEU A 26 10.02 -5.80 1.03
CA LEU A 26 11.01 -4.83 1.47
C LEU A 26 12.39 -5.29 1.05
N GLU A 27 13.19 -4.38 0.49
CA GLU A 27 14.57 -4.63 0.10
C GLU A 27 15.54 -3.63 0.76
N TYR A 28 16.60 -4.18 1.35
CA TYR A 28 17.68 -3.40 1.97
C TYR A 28 19.02 -4.11 1.82
N ARG A 29 19.98 -3.48 1.11
CA ARG A 29 21.34 -4.01 0.91
C ARG A 29 21.36 -5.47 0.41
N GLY A 30 20.56 -5.76 -0.61
CA GLY A 30 20.43 -7.12 -1.18
C GLY A 30 19.67 -8.12 -0.32
N ASN A 31 19.21 -7.74 0.87
CA ASN A 31 18.34 -8.57 1.69
C ASN A 31 16.88 -8.25 1.38
N ARG A 32 16.05 -9.29 1.32
CA ARG A 32 14.63 -9.20 1.02
C ARG A 32 13.80 -9.70 2.20
N LYS A 33 12.69 -9.02 2.47
CA LYS A 33 11.66 -9.47 3.41
C LYS A 33 10.29 -9.37 2.75
N GLU A 34 9.56 -10.48 2.77
CA GLU A 34 8.20 -10.55 2.24
C GLU A 34 7.22 -10.58 3.42
N ILE A 35 6.17 -9.76 3.35
CA ILE A 35 5.06 -9.79 4.30
C ILE A 35 3.74 -9.72 3.55
N SER A 36 2.75 -10.49 4.00
CA SER A 36 1.43 -10.56 3.37
C SER A 36 0.37 -10.92 4.41
N GLY A 37 -0.88 -10.63 4.10
CA GLY A 37 -2.02 -10.95 4.95
C GLY A 37 -3.34 -11.03 4.19
N PHE A 38 -4.38 -11.43 4.90
CA PHE A 38 -5.73 -11.68 4.40
C PHE A 38 -6.77 -10.85 5.16
N ALA A 39 -7.86 -10.48 4.47
CA ALA A 39 -9.06 -9.92 5.07
C ALA A 39 -10.29 -10.56 4.38
N ALA A 40 -11.23 -11.08 5.16
CA ALA A 40 -12.36 -11.84 4.63
C ALA A 40 -13.39 -10.99 3.86
N ASP A 41 -13.53 -9.72 4.22
CA ASP A 41 -14.44 -8.78 3.56
C ASP A 41 -13.78 -7.39 3.48
N THR A 42 -13.36 -7.01 2.28
CA THR A 42 -12.59 -5.79 2.02
C THR A 42 -12.75 -5.36 0.55
N THR A 43 -12.06 -4.30 0.15
CA THR A 43 -11.97 -3.84 -1.24
C THR A 43 -10.53 -3.81 -1.73
N ASN A 44 -10.34 -3.74 -3.06
CA ASN A 44 -8.99 -3.70 -3.65
C ASN A 44 -8.18 -2.51 -3.12
N ASN A 45 -8.76 -1.31 -3.15
CA ASN A 45 -8.12 -0.08 -2.65
C ASN A 45 -7.71 -0.19 -1.17
N ARG A 46 -8.50 -0.89 -0.34
CA ARG A 46 -8.14 -1.11 1.07
C ARG A 46 -6.95 -2.05 1.18
N MET A 47 -6.86 -3.09 0.35
CA MET A 47 -5.73 -4.01 0.35
C MET A 47 -4.46 -3.36 -0.16
N GLU A 48 -4.53 -2.54 -1.21
CA GLU A 48 -3.41 -1.73 -1.70
C GLU A 48 -2.88 -0.79 -0.60
N LEU A 49 -3.79 -0.06 0.08
CA LEU A 49 -3.41 0.83 1.19
C LEU A 49 -2.81 0.07 2.38
N THR A 50 -3.38 -1.09 2.70
CA THR A 50 -2.89 -1.95 3.79
C THR A 50 -1.49 -2.44 3.48
N ALA A 51 -1.20 -2.86 2.24
CA ALA A 51 0.12 -3.29 1.81
C ALA A 51 1.18 -2.19 2.03
N ALA A 52 0.89 -0.97 1.58
CA ALA A 52 1.78 0.18 1.77
C ALA A 52 1.99 0.51 3.26
N LEU A 53 0.91 0.50 4.06
CA LEU A 53 0.95 0.74 5.49
C LEU A 53 1.81 -0.29 6.22
N GLN A 54 1.59 -1.57 5.96
CA GLN A 54 2.31 -2.66 6.62
C GLN A 54 3.80 -2.67 6.25
N GLY A 55 4.14 -2.29 5.01
CA GLY A 55 5.53 -2.07 4.61
C GLY A 55 6.23 -1.00 5.45
N LEU A 56 5.59 0.16 5.65
CA LEU A 56 6.16 1.21 6.50
C LEU A 56 6.22 0.80 7.97
N LEU A 57 5.19 0.14 8.51
CA LEU A 57 5.17 -0.33 9.91
C LEU A 57 6.23 -1.40 10.20
N ALA A 58 6.70 -2.13 9.18
CA ALA A 58 7.76 -3.12 9.35
C ALA A 58 9.15 -2.51 9.57
N LEU A 59 9.32 -1.21 9.33
CA LEU A 59 10.57 -0.48 9.55
C LEU A 59 10.75 -0.16 11.04
N LYS A 60 11.92 -0.52 11.59
CA LYS A 60 12.21 -0.39 13.02
C LYS A 60 12.82 0.97 13.40
N GLU A 61 13.19 1.77 12.42
CA GLU A 61 13.86 3.06 12.60
C GLU A 61 13.59 3.99 11.41
N ARG A 62 13.99 5.26 11.53
CA ARG A 62 13.84 6.27 10.46
C ARG A 62 14.66 5.88 9.23
N CYS A 63 14.01 5.84 8.07
CA CYS A 63 14.58 5.44 6.78
C CYS A 63 14.24 6.45 5.69
N SER A 64 15.05 6.45 4.62
CA SER A 64 14.65 6.96 3.31
C SER A 64 13.97 5.82 2.57
N VAL A 65 12.71 5.98 2.18
CA VAL A 65 11.88 4.89 1.65
C VAL A 65 11.39 5.22 0.24
N LYS A 66 11.63 4.31 -0.70
CA LYS A 66 11.04 4.34 -2.04
C LYS A 66 9.91 3.33 -2.07
N VAL A 67 8.66 3.79 -2.09
CA VAL A 67 7.48 2.92 -2.17
C VAL A 67 7.04 2.83 -3.62
N HIS A 68 7.06 1.63 -4.16
CA HIS A 68 6.64 1.27 -5.51
C HIS A 68 5.27 0.59 -5.45
N THR A 69 4.33 1.13 -6.22
CA THR A 69 2.97 0.58 -6.31
C THR A 69 2.36 0.85 -7.68
N ASP A 70 1.58 -0.10 -8.18
CA ASP A 70 0.72 0.06 -9.35
C ASP A 70 -0.69 0.55 -9.01
N SER A 71 -0.97 0.84 -7.73
CA SER A 71 -2.20 1.50 -7.30
C SER A 71 -2.28 2.92 -7.87
N ALA A 72 -3.24 3.18 -8.75
CA ALA A 72 -3.49 4.54 -9.24
C ALA A 72 -4.07 5.42 -8.13
N TYR A 73 -4.82 4.82 -7.21
CA TYR A 73 -5.42 5.50 -6.07
C TYR A 73 -4.34 6.06 -5.14
N ILE A 74 -3.37 5.24 -4.73
CA ILE A 74 -2.29 5.67 -3.85
C ILE A 74 -1.40 6.70 -4.54
N HIS A 75 -0.88 6.36 -5.72
CA HIS A 75 0.05 7.22 -6.44
C HIS A 75 -0.55 8.62 -6.70
N ASN A 76 -1.78 8.68 -7.21
CA ASN A 76 -2.42 9.96 -7.51
C ASN A 76 -2.73 10.76 -6.24
N ALA A 77 -3.01 10.12 -5.11
CA ALA A 77 -3.29 10.85 -3.88
C ALA A 77 -2.08 11.68 -3.41
N PHE A 78 -0.87 11.13 -3.58
CA PHE A 78 0.38 11.85 -3.31
C PHE A 78 0.76 12.81 -4.45
N GLU A 79 0.81 12.32 -5.68
CA GLU A 79 1.28 13.09 -6.85
C GLU A 79 0.39 14.32 -7.13
N LYS A 80 -0.94 14.14 -7.06
CA LYS A 80 -1.91 15.22 -7.34
C LYS A 80 -2.27 16.03 -6.08
N GLY A 81 -1.61 15.79 -4.95
CA GLY A 81 -1.83 16.53 -3.71
C GLY A 81 -3.21 16.34 -3.07
N TRP A 82 -3.92 15.24 -3.36
CA TRP A 82 -5.25 14.98 -2.77
C TRP A 82 -5.19 14.87 -1.26
N ILE A 83 -4.15 14.26 -0.72
CA ILE A 83 -3.96 14.12 0.74
C ILE A 83 -3.98 15.48 1.43
N ILE A 84 -3.24 16.45 0.90
CA ILE A 84 -3.16 17.80 1.47
C ILE A 84 -4.54 18.48 1.41
N ALA A 85 -5.22 18.39 0.25
CA ALA A 85 -6.56 18.93 0.08
C ALA A 85 -7.58 18.29 1.05
N TRP A 86 -7.52 16.97 1.23
CA TRP A 86 -8.37 16.26 2.18
C TRP A 86 -8.08 16.67 3.62
N GLN A 87 -6.81 16.75 4.04
CA GLN A 87 -6.47 17.19 5.39
C GLN A 87 -6.98 18.62 5.68
N ASN A 88 -6.80 19.54 4.73
CA ASN A 88 -7.26 20.92 4.87
C ASN A 88 -8.79 21.06 4.90
N ASN A 89 -9.51 20.16 4.22
CA ASN A 89 -10.97 20.18 4.16
C ASN A 89 -11.63 19.20 5.16
N GLY A 90 -10.94 18.86 6.26
CA GLY A 90 -11.49 18.00 7.32
C GLY A 90 -11.83 16.58 6.85
N TRP A 91 -11.04 16.04 5.91
CA TRP A 91 -11.19 14.74 5.26
C TRP A 91 -12.51 14.57 4.49
N LYS A 92 -12.90 15.60 3.74
CA LYS A 92 -14.03 15.57 2.82
C LYS A 92 -13.58 15.78 1.38
N THR A 93 -14.24 15.11 0.45
CA THR A 93 -14.08 15.31 -0.99
C THR A 93 -14.70 16.64 -1.44
N ALA A 94 -14.46 17.04 -2.70
CA ALA A 94 -15.08 18.24 -3.27
C ALA A 94 -16.62 18.19 -3.23
N ALA A 95 -17.20 16.99 -3.30
CA ALA A 95 -18.64 16.75 -3.15
C ALA A 95 -19.12 16.78 -1.68
N LYS A 96 -18.28 17.22 -0.73
CA LYS A 96 -18.54 17.27 0.73
C LYS A 96 -18.83 15.92 1.38
N LYS A 97 -18.57 14.82 0.69
CA LYS A 97 -18.67 13.46 1.26
C LYS A 97 -17.37 13.10 2.01
N PRO A 98 -17.43 12.25 3.04
CA PRO A 98 -16.22 11.69 3.64
C PRO A 98 -15.31 11.07 2.59
N VAL A 99 -14.00 11.23 2.76
CA VAL A 99 -13.01 10.55 1.92
C VAL A 99 -13.07 9.04 2.19
N GLU A 100 -13.13 8.25 1.13
CA GLU A 100 -13.11 6.79 1.24
C GLU A 100 -11.79 6.32 1.86
N ASN A 101 -11.85 5.25 2.66
CA ASN A 101 -10.68 4.65 3.32
C ASN A 101 -9.87 5.63 4.19
N GLN A 102 -10.53 6.68 4.70
CA GLN A 102 -9.93 7.70 5.56
C GLN A 102 -9.21 7.08 6.78
N ASP A 103 -9.73 5.97 7.31
CA ASP A 103 -9.15 5.21 8.41
C ASP A 103 -7.74 4.70 8.08
N LEU A 104 -7.55 4.12 6.89
CA LEU A 104 -6.26 3.61 6.42
C LEU A 104 -5.34 4.75 6.00
N TRP A 105 -5.86 5.78 5.34
CA TRP A 105 -5.07 6.96 4.97
C TRP A 105 -4.44 7.64 6.18
N LYS A 106 -5.21 7.86 7.25
CA LYS A 106 -4.69 8.45 8.49
C LYS A 106 -3.57 7.61 9.08
N GLN A 107 -3.73 6.28 9.11
CA GLN A 107 -2.69 5.36 9.59
C GLN A 107 -1.44 5.40 8.71
N LEU A 108 -1.60 5.37 7.39
CA LEU A 108 -0.50 5.41 6.44
C LEU A 108 0.30 6.70 6.54
N LEU A 109 -0.37 7.84 6.64
CA LEU A 109 0.30 9.14 6.83
C LEU A 109 1.01 9.20 8.18
N ASN A 110 0.40 8.66 9.23
CA ASN A 110 1.04 8.62 10.54
C ASN A 110 2.32 7.77 10.52
N ALA A 111 2.27 6.58 9.92
CA ALA A 111 3.45 5.72 9.73
C ALA A 111 4.52 6.43 8.89
N SER A 112 4.11 7.14 7.83
CA SER A 112 5.02 7.86 6.93
C SER A 112 5.80 9.01 7.60
N LYS A 113 5.28 9.65 8.66
CA LYS A 113 5.93 10.80 9.33
C LYS A 113 7.34 10.47 9.86
N ASN A 114 7.56 9.22 10.24
CA ASN A 114 8.84 8.78 10.79
C ASN A 114 9.90 8.52 9.72
N HIS A 115 9.55 8.61 8.43
CA HIS A 115 10.42 8.30 7.30
C HIS A 115 10.48 9.47 6.31
N VAL A 116 11.44 9.42 5.40
CA VAL A 116 11.46 10.26 4.19
C VAL A 116 10.93 9.39 3.05
N VAL A 117 9.64 9.49 2.75
CA VAL A 117 8.95 8.60 1.80
C VAL A 117 8.83 9.26 0.44
N LYS A 118 9.16 8.52 -0.62
CA LYS A 118 8.87 8.87 -2.01
C LYS A 118 8.03 7.76 -2.64
N TRP A 119 7.01 8.16 -3.39
CA TRP A 119 6.06 7.24 -4.03
C TRP A 119 6.36 7.15 -5.52
N TYR A 120 6.45 5.94 -6.04
CA TYR A 120 6.78 5.64 -7.43
C TYR A 120 5.67 4.82 -8.05
N LYS A 121 5.19 5.27 -9.20
CA LYS A 121 4.24 4.50 -10.01
C LYS A 121 4.96 3.36 -10.72
N VAL A 122 4.48 2.14 -10.52
CA VAL A 122 4.80 1.01 -11.39
C VAL A 122 3.67 0.82 -12.39
N LYS A 123 3.99 0.35 -13.59
CA LYS A 123 2.96 -0.07 -14.55
C LYS A 123 2.42 -1.43 -14.11
N GLY A 124 1.12 -1.53 -13.87
CA GLY A 124 0.48 -2.81 -13.55
C GLY A 124 0.72 -3.82 -14.67
N HIS A 125 1.03 -5.07 -14.31
CA HIS A 125 1.32 -6.17 -15.23
C HIS A 125 2.49 -5.94 -16.21
N ALA A 126 3.48 -5.12 -15.82
CA ALA A 126 4.74 -4.96 -16.55
C ALA A 126 5.85 -5.89 -16.01
N ASP A 127 7.05 -5.81 -16.59
CA ASP A 127 8.24 -6.61 -16.26
C ASP A 127 8.84 -6.34 -14.85
N ASP A 128 8.10 -5.70 -13.93
CA ASP A 128 8.57 -5.48 -12.56
C ASP A 128 8.33 -6.73 -11.72
N GLU A 129 9.36 -7.56 -11.62
CA GLU A 129 9.33 -8.83 -10.89
C GLU A 129 8.89 -8.69 -9.44
N LEU A 130 9.21 -7.57 -8.79
CA LEU A 130 8.88 -7.36 -7.37
C LEU A 130 7.43 -6.94 -7.16
N ASN A 131 6.87 -6.13 -8.06
CA ASN A 131 5.43 -5.85 -8.05
C ASN A 131 4.63 -7.11 -8.36
N ASN A 132 5.05 -7.89 -9.37
CA ASN A 132 4.40 -9.17 -9.71
C ASN A 132 4.48 -10.20 -8.58
N LEU A 133 5.57 -10.18 -7.80
CA LEU A 133 5.68 -10.98 -6.59
C LEU A 133 4.66 -10.55 -5.52
N CYS A 134 4.42 -9.25 -5.35
CA CYS A 134 3.38 -8.74 -4.44
C CYS A 134 1.99 -9.21 -4.87
N ASP A 135 1.61 -9.08 -6.14
CA ASP A 135 0.32 -9.60 -6.67
C ASP A 135 0.16 -11.10 -6.36
N LYS A 136 1.20 -11.88 -6.67
CA LYS A 136 1.21 -13.32 -6.42
C LYS A 136 1.01 -13.65 -4.94
N LEU A 137 1.70 -12.96 -4.04
CA LEU A 137 1.57 -13.16 -2.59
C LEU A 137 0.18 -12.76 -2.08
N ALA A 138 -0.34 -11.62 -2.54
CA ALA A 138 -1.68 -11.13 -2.18
C ALA A 138 -2.77 -12.13 -2.61
N ARG A 139 -2.74 -12.58 -3.88
CA ARG A 139 -3.65 -13.62 -4.39
C ARG A 139 -3.45 -14.97 -3.69
N GLY A 140 -2.22 -15.28 -3.29
CA GLY A 140 -1.90 -16.46 -2.49
C GLY A 140 -2.61 -16.45 -1.14
N GLN A 141 -2.68 -15.30 -0.46
CA GLN A 141 -3.40 -15.16 0.82
C GLN A 141 -4.90 -15.39 0.66
N ILE A 142 -5.50 -14.90 -0.42
CA ILE A 142 -6.91 -15.15 -0.75
C ILE A 142 -7.14 -16.67 -0.87
N LYS A 143 -6.37 -17.34 -1.73
CA LYS A 143 -6.51 -18.80 -1.97
C LYS A 143 -6.28 -19.65 -0.72
N LYS A 144 -5.33 -19.25 0.14
CA LYS A 144 -4.99 -19.99 1.36
C LYS A 144 -6.10 -19.94 2.40
N ASN A 145 -6.84 -18.84 2.48
CA ASN A 145 -7.83 -18.59 3.54
C ASN A 145 -9.28 -18.78 3.08
N ILE A 146 -9.50 -18.90 1.78
CA ILE A 146 -10.78 -19.29 1.17
C ILE A 146 -10.57 -20.71 0.64
N VAL A 147 -10.56 -21.66 1.56
CA VAL A 147 -10.67 -23.07 1.21
C VAL A 147 -12.13 -23.43 1.47
N ASP A 148 -12.80 -23.99 0.45
CA ASP A 148 -14.13 -24.58 0.55
C ASP A 148 -14.20 -25.68 1.63
#